data_AF-A0A525IMN2-F1
#
_entry.id   AF-A0A525IMN2-F1
#
_cell.length_a   1.000
_cell.length_b   1.000
_cell.length_c   1.000
_cell.angle_alpha   90.00
_cell.angle_beta   90.00
_cell.angle_gamma   90.00
#
_symmetry.space_group_name_H-M   'P 1'
#
loop_
_entity.id
_entity.type
_entity.pdbx_description
1 polymer ?
#
loop_
_entity_poly.entity_id
_entity_poly.type
_entity_poly.pdbx_seq_one_letter_code
_entity_poly.pdbx_strand_id
1 'polypeptide(L)' 'MAKSVARSKKAPARRPWSKDDVRLLKAMARKEPALKIAKALKRTEAATRQKATKLSVSVSMTRKKRAPAKKR' A
#
# COMPACT_ATOMS: atom_id res chain seq x y z
N MET A 1 28.79 -0.61 20.57
CA MET A 1 27.72 0.40 20.68
C MET A 1 27.22 0.75 19.29
N ALA A 2 26.06 0.23 18.86
CA ALA A 2 25.52 0.52 17.53
C ALA A 2 24.79 1.88 17.54
N LYS A 3 25.37 2.88 16.86
CA LYS A 3 24.73 4.19 16.64
C LYS A 3 23.56 4.00 15.67
N SER A 4 22.33 4.18 16.15
CA SER A 4 21.14 4.22 15.32
C SER A 4 21.14 5.53 14.52
N VAL A 5 21.32 5.45 13.20
CA VAL A 5 21.17 6.61 12.32
C VAL A 5 19.69 6.96 12.26
N ALA A 6 19.30 7.99 13.01
CA ALA A 6 17.96 8.57 12.95
C ALA A 6 17.74 9.16 11.55
N ARG A 7 17.06 8.40 10.68
CA ARG A 7 16.59 8.89 9.38
C ARG A 7 15.43 9.85 9.63
N SER A 8 15.72 11.14 9.77
CA SER A 8 14.69 12.16 9.60
C SER A 8 14.34 12.23 8.10
N LYS A 9 13.32 11.47 7.70
CA LYS A 9 12.65 11.69 6.41
C LYS A 9 11.37 12.42 6.74
N LYS A 10 11.31 13.72 6.38
CA LYS A 10 10.05 14.47 6.39
C LYS A 10 9.00 13.61 5.69
N ALA A 11 7.84 13.42 6.34
CA ALA A 11 6.79 12.59 5.77
C ALA A 11 6.43 13.17 4.39
N PRO A 12 6.48 12.37 3.30
CA PRO A 12 6.10 12.88 1.99
C PRO A 12 4.67 13.41 2.07
N ALA A 13 4.45 14.61 1.50
CA ALA A 13 3.15 15.24 1.47
C ALA A 13 2.11 14.23 0.98
N ARG A 14 1.01 14.06 1.74
CA ARG A 14 -0.01 13.06 1.45
C ARG A 14 -0.71 13.46 0.16
N ARG A 15 -0.39 12.79 -0.96
CA ARG A 15 -1.07 13.03 -2.25
C ARG A 15 -2.57 12.75 -2.09
N PRO A 16 -3.47 13.72 -2.36
CA PRO A 16 -4.91 13.50 -2.25
C PRO A 16 -5.36 12.40 -3.22
N TRP A 17 -6.43 11.70 -2.86
CA TRP A 17 -7.05 10.70 -3.73
C TRP A 17 -8.00 11.40 -4.71
N SER A 18 -7.77 11.24 -6.01
CA SER A 18 -8.74 11.71 -7.01
C SER A 18 -10.01 10.85 -6.98
N LYS A 19 -11.12 11.39 -7.47
CA LYS A 19 -12.36 10.62 -7.69
C LYS A 19 -12.11 9.45 -8.65
N ASP A 20 -11.28 9.66 -9.67
CA ASP A 20 -10.91 8.63 -10.65
C ASP A 20 -10.10 7.50 -10.00
N ASP A 21 -9.16 7.85 -9.11
CA ASP A 21 -8.39 6.86 -8.36
C ASP A 21 -9.31 5.97 -7.52
N VAL A 22 -10.34 6.55 -6.91
CA VAL A 22 -11.31 5.81 -6.08
C VAL A 22 -12.20 4.92 -6.94
N ARG A 23 -12.62 5.40 -8.11
CA ARG A 23 -13.44 4.62 -9.06
C ARG A 23 -12.65 3.43 -9.60
N LEU A 24 -11.40 3.65 -9.99
CA LEU A 24 -10.52 2.59 -10.48
C LEU A 24 -10.18 1.59 -9.36
N LEU A 25 -9.93 2.07 -8.13
CA LEU A 25 -9.71 1.20 -6.97
C LEU A 25 -10.91 0.29 -6.71
N LYS A 26 -12.14 0.82 -6.75
CA LYS A 26 -13.37 0.01 -6.57
C LYS A 26 -13.54 -1.03 -7.69
N ALA A 27 -13.26 -0.66 -8.94
CA ALA A 27 -13.38 -1.56 -10.08
C ALA A 27 -12.37 -2.72 -10.03
N MET A 28 -11.12 -2.44 -9.63
CA MET A 28 -10.05 -3.44 -9.58
C MET A 28 -10.04 -4.26 -8.29
N ALA A 29 -10.56 -3.72 -7.18
CA ALA A 29 -10.53 -4.38 -5.87
C ALA A 29 -11.14 -5.79 -5.84
N ARG A 30 -12.17 -6.03 -6.66
CA ARG A 30 -12.83 -7.33 -6.75
C ARG A 30 -12.03 -8.38 -7.52
N LYS A 31 -11.09 -7.97 -8.36
CA LYS A 31 -10.40 -8.84 -9.34
C LYS A 31 -8.91 -9.03 -9.02
N GLU A 32 -8.26 -8.01 -8.47
CA GLU A 32 -6.80 -7.96 -8.37
C GLU A 32 -6.30 -7.76 -6.94
N PRO A 33 -5.11 -8.29 -6.60
CA PRO A 33 -4.46 -8.02 -5.34
C PRO A 33 -4.04 -6.55 -5.23
N ALA A 34 -3.97 -6.05 -3.99
CA ALA A 34 -3.57 -4.67 -3.69
C ALA A 34 -2.24 -4.25 -4.35
N LEU A 35 -1.34 -5.21 -4.61
CA LEU A 35 -0.04 -5.00 -5.23
C LEU A 35 -0.13 -4.53 -6.68
N LYS A 36 -1.03 -5.12 -7.48
CA LYS A 36 -1.26 -4.71 -8.86
C LYS A 36 -2.02 -3.40 -8.94
N ILE A 37 -3.01 -3.22 -8.06
CA ILE A 37 -3.79 -1.97 -7.95
C ILE A 37 -2.87 -0.80 -7.61
N ALA A 38 -1.95 -0.99 -6.67
CA ALA A 38 -0.97 0.01 -6.28
C ALA A 38 -0.05 0.41 -7.45
N LYS A 39 0.41 -0.54 -8.25
CA LYS A 39 1.21 -0.28 -9.46
C LYS A 39 0.43 0.53 -10.50
N ALA A 40 -0.83 0.17 -10.76
CA ALA A 40 -1.69 0.90 -11.69
C ALA A 40 -1.95 2.34 -11.23
N LEU A 41 -2.18 2.55 -9.92
CA LEU A 41 -2.42 3.87 -9.33
C LEU A 41 -1.15 4.67 -9.05
N LYS A 42 0.04 4.14 -9.37
CA LYS A 42 1.35 4.69 -8.98
C LYS A 42 1.40 5.09 -7.49
N ARG A 43 0.72 4.34 -6.63
CA ARG A 43 0.66 4.53 -5.17
C ARG A 43 1.32 3.36 -4.47
N THR A 44 1.57 3.52 -3.16
CA THR A 44 2.07 2.42 -2.34
C THR A 44 0.95 1.43 -2.03
N GLU A 45 1.33 0.16 -1.84
CA GLU A 45 0.39 -0.89 -1.40
C GLU A 45 -0.27 -0.54 -0.07
N ALA A 46 0.51 0.01 0.87
CA ALA A 46 0.01 0.41 2.17
C ALA A 46 -1.05 1.51 2.06
N ALA A 47 -0.84 2.54 1.23
CA ALA A 47 -1.82 3.59 1.00
C ALA A 47 -3.10 3.05 0.34
N THR A 48 -2.94 2.12 -0.62
CA THR A 48 -4.05 1.48 -1.32
C THR A 48 -4.88 0.61 -0.36
N ARG A 49 -4.23 -0.15 0.51
CA ARG A 49 -4.89 -0.95 1.57
C ARG A 49 -5.64 -0.05 2.56
N GLN A 50 -4.98 0.97 3.11
CA GLN A 50 -5.61 1.91 4.04
C GLN A 50 -6.82 2.60 3.41
N LYS A 51 -6.73 2.99 2.14
CA LYS A 51 -7.86 3.60 1.43
C LYS A 51 -8.99 2.60 1.20
N ALA A 52 -8.68 1.36 0.81
CA ALA A 52 -9.68 0.30 0.64
C ALA A 52 -10.41 0.00 1.96
N THR A 53 -9.68 -0.09 3.09
CA THR A 53 -10.25 -0.23 4.43
C THR A 53 -11.17 0.94 4.77
N LYS A 54 -10.74 2.19 4.49
CA LYS A 54 -11.56 3.38 4.73
C LYS A 54 -12.83 3.42 3.86
N LEU A 55 -12.81 2.77 2.70
CA LEU A 55 -13.93 2.69 1.77
C LEU A 55 -14.78 1.42 1.97
N SER A 56 -14.47 0.60 2.98
CA SER A 56 -15.09 -0.72 3.22
C SER A 56 -15.08 -1.63 1.98
N VAL A 57 -14.02 -1.55 1.18
CA VAL A 57 -13.83 -2.38 -0.01
C VAL A 57 -12.85 -3.51 0.33
N SER A 58 -13.27 -4.76 0.20
CA SER A 58 -12.41 -5.92 0.36
C SER A 58 -11.46 -6.02 -0.84
N VAL A 59 -10.18 -5.76 -0.61
CA VAL A 59 -9.10 -6.05 -1.56
C VAL A 59 -8.35 -7.27 -1.04
N SER A 60 -8.07 -8.24 -1.90
CA SER A 60 -7.26 -9.41 -1.52
C SER A 60 -5.93 -8.96 -0.90
N MET A 61 -5.79 -9.20 0.42
CA MET A 61 -4.70 -8.68 1.24
C MET A 61 -3.44 -9.53 1.19
N THR A 62 -3.40 -10.56 0.32
CA THR A 62 -2.29 -11.51 0.21
C THR A 62 -0.96 -10.76 0.09
N ARG A 63 -0.23 -10.66 1.20
CA ARG A 63 1.17 -10.25 1.18
C ARG A 63 1.88 -11.51 0.73
N LYS A 64 2.58 -11.46 -0.40
CA LYS A 64 3.57 -12.50 -0.74
C LYS A 64 4.47 -12.60 0.48
N LYS A 65 4.39 -13.72 1.22
CA LYS A 65 5.09 -13.88 2.50
C LYS A 65 6.57 -13.59 2.22
N ARG A 66 7.12 -12.56 2.85
CA ARG A 66 8.57 -12.35 2.82
C ARG A 66 9.17 -13.55 3.57
N ALA A 67 10.09 -14.27 2.95
CA ALA A 67 10.76 -15.39 3.59
C ALA A 67 11.31 -14.92 4.95
N PRO A 68 11.17 -15.73 6.02
CA PRO A 68 11.72 -15.36 7.32
C PRO A 68 13.23 -15.16 7.15
N ALA A 69 13.74 -14.02 7.63
CA ALA A 69 15.17 -13.78 7.64
C ALA A 69 15.82 -14.91 8.46
N LYS A 70 16.64 -15.72 7.79
CA LYS A 70 17.33 -16.86 8.41
C LYS A 70 18.18 -16.31 9.56
N LYS A 71 17.79 -16.58 10.80
CA LYS A 71 18.61 -16.30 11.98
C LYS A 71 19.90 -17.11 11.81
N ARG A 72 21.02 -16.40 11.79
CA ARG A 72 22.37 -16.98 11.84
C ARG A 72 22.70 -17.35 13.26
#